data_AF-A0A2V8VT09-F1
#
_entry.id   AF-A0A2V8VT09-F1
#
_cell.length_a   1.000
_cell.length_b   1.000
_cell.length_c   1.000
_cell.angle_alpha   90.00
_cell.angle_beta   90.00
_cell.angle_gamma   90.00
#
_symmetry.space_group_name_H-M   'P 1'
#
loop_
_entity.id
_entity.type
_entity.pdbx_description
1 polymer ?
#
loop_
_entity_poly.entity_id
_entity_poly.type
_entity_poly.pdbx_seq_one_letter_code
_entity_poly.pdbx_strand_id
1 'polypeptide(L)'
;MQSVGPEAFEDIYPLLAGLPTRTMSKQDWRWLLFEYPWAPGPHRGWALCADGRTVGFIGAVFCARPLLGRVEKFCNPACWVVLEEYRFASALLLKPILALKDHSILSLRLSPAAYKVSAALGLRPLESEQLVLPPIPRPGEAIRALRGSFTLAPEEIRAELTGAERTMHEDMCSSPVARHVLLRRGDRQCYLVATPCH
;
A
#
# COMPACT_ATOMS: atom_id res chain seq x y z
N MET A 1 0.65 10.05 -22.50
CA MET A 1 0.51 9.16 -21.33
C MET A 1 1.07 7.81 -21.70
N GLN A 2 1.88 7.20 -20.85
CA GLN A 2 2.54 5.93 -21.12
C GLN A 2 2.57 5.05 -19.87
N SER A 3 2.56 3.73 -20.07
CA SER A 3 2.83 2.75 -19.01
C SER A 3 4.29 2.83 -18.61
N VAL A 4 4.60 2.69 -17.32
CA VAL A 4 5.98 2.85 -16.80
C VAL A 4 6.42 1.68 -15.94
N GLY A 5 7.68 1.28 -16.12
CA GLY A 5 8.40 0.32 -15.29
C GLY A 5 9.48 0.97 -14.43
N PRO A 6 10.34 0.15 -13.78
CA PRO A 6 11.39 0.62 -12.87
C PRO A 6 12.41 1.59 -13.50
N GLU A 7 12.54 1.57 -14.82
CA GLU A 7 13.41 2.45 -15.61
C GLU A 7 12.97 3.93 -15.57
N ALA A 8 11.66 4.20 -15.43
CA ALA A 8 11.12 5.55 -15.38
C ALA A 8 11.21 6.18 -13.98
N PHE A 9 11.71 5.45 -12.97
CA PHE A 9 11.67 5.87 -11.58
C PHE A 9 12.39 7.21 -11.34
N GLU A 10 13.52 7.42 -12.02
CA GLU A 10 14.30 8.65 -11.87
C GLU A 10 13.54 9.90 -12.32
N ASP A 11 12.74 9.79 -13.38
CA ASP A 11 11.90 10.88 -13.87
C ASP A 11 10.65 11.11 -13.01
N ILE A 12 10.17 10.07 -12.32
CA ILE A 12 8.96 10.10 -11.48
C ILE A 12 9.29 10.60 -10.07
N TYR A 13 10.47 10.27 -9.54
CA TYR A 13 10.85 10.56 -8.15
C TYR A 13 10.68 12.03 -7.73
N PRO A 14 11.01 13.04 -8.55
CA PRO A 14 10.77 14.45 -8.19
C PRO A 14 9.31 14.76 -7.87
N LEU A 15 8.34 14.09 -8.53
CA LEU A 15 6.92 14.25 -8.24
C LEU A 15 6.55 13.61 -6.89
N LEU A 16 7.13 12.43 -6.60
CA LEU A 16 6.89 11.71 -5.34
C LEU A 16 7.46 12.45 -4.14
N ALA A 17 8.63 13.07 -4.29
CA ALA A 17 9.29 13.86 -3.25
C ALA A 17 8.46 15.09 -2.82
N GLY A 18 7.54 15.56 -3.67
CA GLY A 18 6.60 16.64 -3.36
C GLY A 18 5.36 16.21 -2.58
N LEU A 19 5.14 14.90 -2.37
CA LEU A 19 4.01 14.42 -1.57
C LEU A 19 4.26 14.69 -0.08
N PRO A 20 3.20 14.92 0.72
CA PRO A 20 3.31 15.15 2.17
C PRO A 20 3.59 13.85 2.93
N THR A 21 4.61 13.09 2.52
CA THR A 21 5.10 11.88 3.20
C THR A 21 6.31 12.25 4.02
N ARG A 22 6.21 12.14 5.35
CA ARG A 22 7.25 12.66 6.26
C ARG A 22 8.54 11.84 6.29
N THR A 23 8.58 10.63 5.71
CA THR A 23 9.63 9.66 6.06
C THR A 23 10.03 8.63 4.98
N MET A 24 9.59 8.77 3.72
CA MET A 24 10.01 7.81 2.67
C MET A 24 11.31 8.24 1.99
N SER A 25 12.34 7.40 2.07
CA SER A 25 13.55 7.55 1.28
C SER A 25 13.29 7.26 -0.20
N LYS A 26 14.24 7.65 -1.06
CA LYS A 26 14.19 7.31 -2.49
C LYS A 26 14.10 5.79 -2.72
N GLN A 27 14.81 4.99 -1.93
CA GLN A 27 14.75 3.53 -2.04
C GLN A 27 13.40 2.98 -1.59
N ASP A 28 12.78 3.55 -0.56
CA ASP A 28 11.45 3.12 -0.10
C ASP A 28 10.41 3.34 -1.18
N TRP A 29 10.48 4.48 -1.88
CA TRP A 29 9.60 4.78 -3.01
C TRP A 29 9.79 3.80 -4.15
N ARG A 30 11.05 3.50 -4.50
CA ARG A 30 11.38 2.54 -5.54
C ARG A 30 10.84 1.17 -5.21
N TRP A 31 11.05 0.71 -3.98
CA TRP A 31 10.59 -0.59 -3.53
C TRP A 31 9.06 -0.71 -3.57
N LEU A 32 8.37 0.26 -2.96
CA LEU A 32 6.90 0.27 -2.85
C LEU A 32 6.21 0.26 -4.22
N LEU A 33 6.76 0.99 -5.19
CA LEU A 33 6.11 1.16 -6.49
C LEU A 33 6.58 0.12 -7.52
N PHE A 34 7.83 -0.33 -7.47
CA PHE A 34 8.42 -1.07 -8.59
C PHE A 34 9.00 -2.44 -8.21
N GLU A 35 9.51 -2.62 -7.00
CA GLU A 35 10.32 -3.80 -6.62
C GLU A 35 9.61 -4.80 -5.71
N TYR A 36 8.35 -4.55 -5.36
CA TYR A 36 7.59 -5.49 -4.53
C TYR A 36 7.47 -6.89 -5.19
N PRO A 37 7.70 -7.98 -4.44
CA PRO A 37 7.91 -9.31 -5.01
C PRO A 37 6.64 -10.06 -5.40
N TRP A 38 5.49 -9.71 -4.81
CA TRP A 38 4.28 -10.55 -4.84
C TRP A 38 3.43 -10.46 -6.11
N ALA A 39 3.73 -9.55 -7.02
CA ALA A 39 3.07 -9.50 -8.33
C ALA A 39 4.05 -8.99 -9.39
N PRO A 40 5.02 -9.79 -9.85
CA PRO A 40 6.02 -9.34 -10.82
C PRO A 40 5.34 -8.89 -12.13
N GLY A 41 5.85 -7.82 -12.73
CA GLY A 41 5.34 -7.31 -14.00
C GLY A 41 6.13 -6.10 -14.49
N PRO A 42 6.15 -5.85 -15.82
CA PRO A 42 6.92 -4.75 -16.40
C PRO A 42 6.29 -3.38 -16.15
N HIS A 43 5.02 -3.34 -15.73
CA HIS A 43 4.24 -2.11 -15.63
C HIS A 43 3.69 -1.92 -14.23
N ARG A 44 3.98 -0.75 -13.65
CA ARG A 44 3.78 -0.44 -12.22
C ARG A 44 3.02 0.87 -12.01
N GLY A 45 2.48 1.43 -13.10
CA GLY A 45 1.77 2.69 -13.11
C GLY A 45 1.79 3.33 -14.49
N TRP A 46 1.36 4.59 -14.53
CA TRP A 46 1.32 5.39 -15.75
C TRP A 46 1.85 6.79 -15.49
N ALA A 47 2.62 7.31 -16.45
CA ALA A 47 3.13 8.66 -16.45
C ALA A 47 2.39 9.54 -17.46
N LEU A 48 2.12 10.77 -17.06
CA LEU A 48 1.73 11.87 -17.92
C LEU A 48 3.00 12.61 -18.33
N CYS A 49 3.20 12.80 -19.63
CA CYS A 49 4.39 13.45 -20.17
C CYS A 49 4.00 14.67 -21.00
N ALA A 50 4.74 15.75 -20.85
CA ALA A 50 4.64 16.98 -21.64
C ALA A 50 6.06 17.48 -21.94
N ASP A 51 6.31 17.86 -23.20
CA ASP A 51 7.61 18.36 -23.67
C ASP A 51 8.81 17.48 -23.25
N GLY A 52 8.66 16.16 -23.38
CA GLY A 52 9.70 15.19 -23.04
C GLY A 52 9.93 14.98 -21.53
N ARG A 53 9.11 15.59 -20.66
CA ARG A 53 9.24 15.48 -19.20
C ARG A 53 8.05 14.77 -18.57
N THR A 54 8.29 14.04 -17.49
CA THR A 54 7.23 13.47 -16.66
C THR A 54 6.62 14.55 -15.77
N VAL A 55 5.35 14.86 -15.99
CA VAL A 55 4.60 15.94 -15.31
C VAL A 55 3.48 15.42 -14.41
N GLY A 56 3.22 14.11 -14.45
CA GLY A 56 2.28 13.45 -13.57
C GLY A 56 2.51 11.96 -13.54
N PHE A 57 2.06 11.32 -12.48
CA PHE A 57 2.22 9.89 -12.24
C PHE A 57 1.03 9.35 -11.43
N ILE A 58 0.66 8.10 -11.73
CA ILE A 58 -0.14 7.27 -10.84
C ILE A 58 0.49 5.89 -10.81
N GLY A 59 0.81 5.42 -9.61
CA GLY A 59 1.28 4.05 -9.37
C GLY A 59 0.13 3.07 -9.30
N ALA A 60 0.43 1.79 -9.50
CA ALA A 60 -0.49 0.68 -9.32
C ALA A 60 0.21 -0.44 -8.54
N VAL A 61 -0.28 -0.71 -7.34
CA VAL A 61 0.15 -1.85 -6.53
C VAL A 61 -0.82 -3.00 -6.79
N PHE A 62 -0.32 -4.05 -7.44
CA PHE A 62 -1.12 -5.23 -7.77
C PHE A 62 -0.97 -6.29 -6.69
N CYS A 63 -2.01 -7.09 -6.46
CA CYS A 63 -1.89 -8.35 -5.73
C CYS A 63 -2.94 -9.34 -6.21
N ALA A 64 -2.74 -10.62 -5.92
CA ALA A 64 -3.73 -11.67 -6.11
C ALA A 64 -3.91 -12.41 -4.80
N ARG A 65 -5.16 -12.63 -4.38
CA ARG A 65 -5.48 -13.26 -3.09
C ARG A 65 -6.64 -14.24 -3.21
N PRO A 66 -6.59 -15.39 -2.51
CA PRO A 66 -7.77 -16.22 -2.33
C PRO A 66 -8.85 -15.42 -1.59
N LEU A 67 -10.03 -15.32 -2.18
CA LEU A 67 -11.19 -14.65 -1.62
C LEU A 67 -12.45 -15.40 -2.07
N LEU A 68 -13.28 -15.83 -1.11
CA LEU A 68 -14.56 -16.51 -1.35
C LEU A 68 -14.47 -17.67 -2.36
N GLY A 69 -13.41 -18.49 -2.26
CA GLY A 69 -13.21 -19.67 -3.11
C GLY A 69 -12.64 -19.40 -4.51
N ARG A 70 -12.28 -18.16 -4.84
CA ARG A 70 -11.57 -17.81 -6.08
C ARG A 70 -10.30 -17.02 -5.79
N VAL A 71 -9.41 -16.92 -6.78
CA VAL A 71 -8.30 -15.96 -6.72
C VAL A 71 -8.81 -14.64 -7.28
N GLU A 72 -8.89 -13.62 -6.43
CA GLU A 72 -9.23 -12.26 -6.82
C GLU A 72 -7.95 -11.46 -7.08
N LYS A 73 -7.91 -10.75 -8.22
CA LYS A 73 -6.83 -9.81 -8.53
C LYS A 73 -7.24 -8.41 -8.11
N PHE A 74 -6.34 -7.70 -7.44
CA PHE A 74 -6.55 -6.34 -7.00
C PHE A 74 -5.58 -5.39 -7.67
N CYS A 75 -6.04 -4.18 -7.93
CA CYS A 75 -5.21 -3.03 -8.25
C CYS A 75 -5.50 -1.94 -7.23
N ASN A 76 -4.47 -1.54 -6.48
CA ASN A 76 -4.52 -0.37 -5.60
C ASN A 76 -3.80 0.81 -6.27
N PRO A 77 -4.54 1.80 -6.78
CA PRO A 77 -3.95 3.04 -7.26
C PRO A 77 -3.17 3.73 -6.14
N ALA A 78 -1.91 4.02 -6.39
CA ALA A 78 -0.99 4.64 -5.44
C ALA A 78 -0.43 5.95 -6.00
N CYS A 79 -0.06 6.88 -5.12
CA CYS A 79 0.74 8.06 -5.49
C CYS A 79 0.22 8.85 -6.70
N TRP A 80 -1.08 9.13 -6.75
CA TRP A 80 -1.66 9.95 -7.81
C TRP A 80 -1.22 11.42 -7.62
N VAL A 81 -0.27 11.84 -8.44
CA VAL A 81 0.38 13.16 -8.34
C VAL A 81 0.56 13.79 -9.71
N VAL A 82 0.26 15.08 -9.84
CA VAL A 82 0.42 15.84 -11.08
C VAL A 82 0.88 17.26 -10.73
N LEU A 83 1.83 17.79 -11.48
CA LEU A 83 2.25 19.18 -11.38
C LEU A 83 1.05 20.11 -11.55
N GLU A 84 1.06 21.22 -10.80
CA GLU A 84 -0.07 22.13 -10.69
C GLU A 84 -0.61 22.60 -12.04
N GLU A 85 0.30 23.03 -12.92
CA GLU A 85 0.03 23.50 -14.28
C GLU A 85 -0.66 22.44 -15.16
N TYR A 86 -0.52 21.16 -14.84
CA TYR A 86 -1.02 20.01 -15.63
C TYR A 86 -2.21 19.30 -14.96
N ARG A 87 -2.72 19.80 -13.82
CA ARG A 87 -3.81 19.14 -13.08
C ARG A 87 -5.10 18.98 -13.89
N PHE A 88 -5.32 19.81 -14.91
CA PHE A 88 -6.44 19.67 -15.84
C PHE A 88 -6.45 18.30 -16.55
N ALA A 89 -5.28 17.67 -16.71
CA ALA A 89 -5.11 16.36 -17.33
C ALA A 89 -5.05 15.21 -16.30
N SER A 90 -5.19 15.49 -15.00
CA SER A 90 -4.95 14.51 -13.93
C SER A 90 -5.85 13.28 -14.02
N ALA A 91 -7.13 13.46 -14.39
CA ALA A 91 -8.07 12.35 -14.53
C ALA A 91 -7.72 11.38 -15.68
N LEU A 92 -6.87 11.79 -16.65
CA LEU A 92 -6.43 10.89 -17.71
C LEU A 92 -5.63 9.70 -17.17
N LEU A 93 -4.92 9.89 -16.05
CA LEU A 93 -4.15 8.84 -15.38
C LEU A 93 -5.04 7.70 -14.84
N LEU A 94 -6.33 7.93 -14.61
CA LEU A 94 -7.26 6.91 -14.15
C LEU A 94 -7.79 6.01 -15.28
N LYS A 95 -7.75 6.48 -16.54
CA LYS A 95 -8.24 5.71 -17.69
C LYS A 95 -7.71 4.28 -17.78
N PRO A 96 -6.39 4.03 -17.70
CA PRO A 96 -5.87 2.68 -17.82
C PRO A 96 -6.22 1.80 -16.62
N ILE A 97 -6.39 2.37 -15.42
CA ILE A 97 -6.86 1.64 -14.23
C ILE A 97 -8.31 1.19 -14.44
N LEU A 98 -9.18 2.09 -14.92
CA LEU A 98 -10.58 1.77 -15.22
C LEU A 98 -10.74 0.78 -16.38
N ALA A 99 -9.71 0.63 -17.22
CA ALA A 99 -9.68 -0.35 -18.30
C ALA A 99 -9.34 -1.78 -17.83
N LEU A 100 -8.89 -1.95 -16.57
CA LEU A 100 -8.60 -3.26 -15.98
C LEU A 100 -9.91 -4.02 -15.69
N LYS A 101 -10.34 -4.85 -16.63
CA LYS A 101 -11.61 -5.61 -16.51
C LYS A 101 -11.52 -6.83 -15.59
N ASP A 102 -10.32 -7.32 -15.33
CA ASP A 102 -10.05 -8.52 -14.54
C ASP A 102 -9.50 -8.21 -13.13
N HIS A 103 -9.58 -6.95 -12.69
CA HIS A 103 -9.10 -6.51 -11.39
C HIS A 103 -10.20 -5.81 -10.59
N SER A 104 -10.28 -6.12 -9.30
CA SER A 104 -10.97 -5.31 -8.31
C SER A 104 -10.11 -4.09 -7.97
N ILE A 105 -10.65 -2.88 -8.20
CA ILE A 105 -9.96 -1.64 -7.83
C ILE A 105 -10.20 -1.36 -6.34
N LEU A 106 -9.11 -1.26 -5.57
CA LEU A 106 -9.16 -1.04 -4.13
C LEU A 106 -8.26 0.15 -3.75
N SER A 107 -8.86 1.29 -3.43
CA SER A 107 -8.12 2.48 -3.01
C SER A 107 -8.07 2.59 -1.49
N LEU A 108 -6.95 2.20 -0.89
CA LEU A 108 -6.80 2.10 0.57
C LEU A 108 -6.59 3.44 1.27
N ARG A 109 -5.97 4.42 0.58
CA ARG A 109 -5.77 5.77 1.12
C ARG A 109 -6.10 6.80 0.06
N LEU A 110 -7.09 7.63 0.36
CA LEU A 110 -7.56 8.69 -0.53
C LEU A 110 -7.45 10.04 0.18
N SER A 111 -6.91 11.04 -0.53
CA SER A 111 -7.11 12.42 -0.13
C SER A 111 -8.59 12.80 -0.32
N PRO A 112 -9.11 13.84 0.35
CA PRO A 112 -10.49 14.28 0.14
C PRO A 112 -10.83 14.57 -1.33
N ALA A 113 -9.88 15.08 -2.10
CA ALA A 113 -10.04 15.30 -3.54
C ALA A 113 -10.11 13.98 -4.32
N ALA A 114 -9.19 13.05 -4.04
CA ALA A 114 -9.17 11.74 -4.69
C ALA A 114 -10.42 10.91 -4.35
N TYR A 115 -10.95 11.05 -3.13
CA TYR A 115 -12.21 10.42 -2.71
C TYR A 115 -13.40 10.87 -3.56
N LYS A 116 -13.55 12.19 -3.76
CA LYS A 116 -14.64 12.74 -4.59
C LYS A 116 -14.60 12.19 -6.02
N VAL A 117 -13.41 12.14 -6.62
CA VAL A 117 -13.24 11.58 -7.97
C VAL A 117 -13.54 10.07 -7.97
N SER A 118 -13.01 9.33 -7.00
CA SER A 118 -13.23 7.88 -6.89
C SER A 118 -14.72 7.54 -6.74
N ALA A 119 -15.44 8.28 -5.90
CA ALA A 119 -16.89 8.12 -5.73
C ALA A 119 -17.67 8.46 -7.02
N ALA A 120 -17.29 9.52 -7.73
CA ALA A 120 -17.88 9.87 -9.03
C ALA A 120 -17.61 8.80 -10.11
N LEU A 121 -16.53 8.02 -9.97
CA LEU A 121 -16.21 6.88 -10.82
C LEU A 121 -16.86 5.57 -10.37
N GLY A 122 -17.69 5.59 -9.33
CA GLY A 122 -18.49 4.45 -8.86
C GLY A 122 -17.82 3.58 -7.80
N LEU A 123 -16.65 3.97 -7.28
CA LEU A 123 -16.07 3.29 -6.11
C LEU A 123 -16.96 3.52 -4.89
N ARG A 124 -17.10 2.49 -4.06
CA ARG A 124 -17.93 2.51 -2.86
C ARG A 124 -17.06 2.36 -1.61
N PRO A 125 -17.42 3.01 -0.49
CA PRO A 125 -16.74 2.78 0.79
C PRO A 125 -16.84 1.30 1.17
N LEU A 126 -15.71 0.71 1.57
CA LEU A 126 -15.64 -0.66 2.06
C LEU A 126 -15.82 -0.72 3.58
N GLU A 127 -15.06 0.09 4.31
CA GLU A 127 -15.23 0.28 5.75
C GLU A 127 -15.98 1.59 6.06
N SER A 128 -16.91 1.53 7.01
CA SER A 128 -17.63 2.69 7.56
C SER A 128 -17.15 3.12 8.94
N GLU A 129 -16.31 2.29 9.59
CA GLU A 129 -15.92 2.48 10.99
C GLU A 129 -14.40 2.47 11.13
N GLN A 130 -13.90 3.36 12.00
CA GLN A 130 -12.49 3.44 12.37
C GLN A 130 -12.37 3.26 13.87
N LEU A 131 -11.57 2.28 14.29
CA LEU A 131 -11.20 2.10 15.69
C LEU A 131 -9.83 2.75 15.95
N VAL A 132 -9.77 3.65 16.92
CA VAL A 132 -8.53 4.28 17.39
C VAL A 132 -8.17 3.72 18.75
N LEU A 133 -7.00 3.07 18.85
CA LEU A 133 -6.48 2.50 20.09
C LEU A 133 -5.32 3.36 20.60
N PRO A 134 -5.51 4.21 21.63
CA PRO A 134 -4.44 5.03 22.17
C PRO A 134 -3.43 4.15 22.94
N PRO A 135 -2.14 4.55 23.01
CA PRO A 135 -1.08 3.75 23.63
C PRO A 135 -1.13 3.74 25.18
N ILE A 136 -2.21 4.24 25.79
CA ILE A 136 -2.32 4.35 27.25
C ILE A 136 -3.21 3.20 27.75
N PRO A 137 -2.64 2.09 28.24
CA PRO A 137 -3.43 1.04 28.84
C PRO A 137 -4.03 1.54 30.15
N ARG A 138 -5.31 1.24 30.40
CA ARG A 138 -5.88 1.40 31.74
C ARG A 138 -5.13 0.49 32.73
N PRO A 139 -5.09 0.78 34.05
CA PRO A 139 -4.33 -0.02 35.01
C PRO A 139 -4.65 -1.53 34.95
N GLY A 140 -5.92 -1.90 34.78
CA GLY A 140 -6.32 -3.30 34.60
C GLY A 140 -5.94 -3.93 33.24
N GLU A 141 -5.74 -3.11 32.20
CA GLU A 141 -5.24 -3.53 30.89
C GLU A 141 -3.72 -3.71 30.91
N ALA A 142 -2.99 -2.89 31.68
CA ALA A 142 -1.55 -3.06 31.87
C ALA A 142 -1.23 -4.41 32.54
N ILE A 143 -1.98 -4.77 33.59
CA ILE A 143 -1.87 -6.09 34.23
C ILE A 143 -2.23 -7.24 33.27
N ARG A 144 -3.20 -7.02 32.36
CA ARG A 144 -3.57 -8.00 31.33
C ARG A 144 -2.52 -8.10 30.21
N ALA A 145 -1.84 -7.01 29.87
CA ALA A 145 -0.78 -6.97 28.87
C ALA A 145 0.46 -7.73 29.35
N LEU A 146 0.76 -7.70 30.66
CA LEU A 146 1.81 -8.52 31.29
C LEU A 146 1.59 -10.04 31.16
N ARG A 147 0.39 -10.49 30.74
CA ARG A 147 0.08 -11.91 30.52
C ARG A 147 0.27 -12.36 29.07
N GLY A 148 0.71 -11.47 28.19
CA GLY A 148 1.07 -11.79 26.81
C GLY A 148 2.57 -11.66 26.57
N SER A 149 3.02 -12.09 25.41
CA SER A 149 4.35 -11.81 24.90
C SER A 149 4.26 -11.30 23.46
N PHE A 150 5.33 -10.68 22.97
CA PHE A 150 5.45 -10.33 21.57
C PHE A 150 6.87 -10.60 21.08
N THR A 151 7.01 -10.79 19.77
CA THR A 151 8.32 -10.87 19.12
C THR A 151 8.35 -10.01 17.87
N LEU A 152 9.54 -9.49 17.59
CA LEU A 152 9.93 -8.82 16.36
C LEU A 152 10.94 -9.67 15.58
N ALA A 153 11.36 -10.83 16.13
CA ALA A 153 12.41 -11.66 15.55
C ALA A 153 11.89 -12.34 14.28
N PRO A 154 12.49 -12.09 13.10
CA PRO A 154 11.97 -12.63 11.84
C PRO A 154 11.91 -14.15 11.80
N GLU A 155 12.86 -14.83 12.44
CA GLU A 155 12.91 -16.30 12.47
C GLU A 155 11.79 -16.91 13.32
N GLU A 156 11.48 -16.31 14.48
CA GLU A 156 10.34 -16.75 15.30
C GLU A 156 9.00 -16.52 14.59
N ILE A 157 8.83 -15.34 13.98
CA ILE A 157 7.63 -15.01 13.22
C ILE A 157 7.45 -16.04 12.10
N ARG A 158 8.48 -16.27 11.28
CA ARG A 158 8.42 -17.20 10.16
C ARG A 158 8.09 -18.64 10.59
N ALA A 159 8.61 -19.08 11.72
CA ALA A 159 8.38 -20.42 12.24
C ALA A 159 6.92 -20.66 12.68
N GLU A 160 6.25 -19.64 13.21
CA GLU A 160 4.90 -19.76 13.80
C GLU A 160 3.76 -19.40 12.84
N LEU A 161 4.00 -18.56 11.84
CA LEU A 161 2.97 -18.19 10.87
C LEU A 161 2.60 -19.37 9.97
N THR A 162 1.31 -19.52 9.69
CA THR A 162 0.77 -20.54 8.78
C THR A 162 -0.24 -19.93 7.82
N GLY A 163 -0.57 -20.65 6.75
CA GLY A 163 -1.59 -20.24 5.78
C GLY A 163 -1.37 -18.82 5.24
N ALA A 164 -2.43 -18.02 5.24
CA ALA A 164 -2.43 -16.66 4.67
C ALA A 164 -1.49 -15.69 5.40
N GLU A 165 -1.28 -15.87 6.71
CA GLU A 165 -0.38 -15.01 7.48
C GLU A 165 1.07 -15.19 7.02
N ARG A 166 1.49 -16.43 6.76
CA ARG A 166 2.82 -16.75 6.24
C ARG A 166 3.04 -16.11 4.87
N THR A 167 2.08 -16.26 3.95
CA THR A 167 2.17 -15.63 2.63
C THR A 167 2.26 -14.11 2.74
N MET A 168 1.46 -13.49 3.62
CA MET A 168 1.54 -12.04 3.84
C MET A 168 2.90 -11.61 4.40
N HIS A 169 3.48 -12.40 5.29
CA HIS A 169 4.82 -12.15 5.80
C HIS A 169 5.88 -12.29 4.70
N GLU A 170 5.86 -13.35 3.90
CA GLU A 170 6.81 -13.57 2.79
C GLU A 170 6.74 -12.43 1.76
N ASP A 171 5.53 -11.96 1.43
CA ASP A 171 5.33 -10.84 0.52
C ASP A 171 5.95 -9.54 1.06
N MET A 172 5.81 -9.29 2.36
CA MET A 172 6.11 -8.00 2.97
C MET A 172 7.43 -7.95 3.74
N CYS A 173 8.10 -9.07 4.00
CA CYS A 173 9.28 -9.12 4.89
C CYS A 173 10.48 -8.34 4.36
N SER A 174 10.57 -8.16 3.03
CA SER A 174 11.60 -7.32 2.41
C SER A 174 11.22 -5.84 2.34
N SER A 175 10.03 -5.45 2.84
CA SER A 175 9.60 -4.06 2.85
C SER A 175 10.51 -3.23 3.76
N PRO A 176 11.07 -2.11 3.28
CA PRO A 176 11.95 -1.29 4.09
C PRO A 176 11.20 -0.53 5.20
N VAL A 177 9.90 -0.30 5.01
CA VAL A 177 9.05 0.51 5.89
C VAL A 177 8.11 -0.31 6.77
N ALA A 178 7.87 -1.58 6.43
CA ALA A 178 7.03 -2.44 7.25
C ALA A 178 7.80 -2.98 8.47
N ARG A 179 7.06 -3.20 9.55
CA ARG A 179 7.50 -3.87 10.77
C ARG A 179 6.52 -5.00 11.05
N HIS A 180 7.09 -6.14 11.43
CA HIS A 180 6.35 -7.36 11.65
C HIS A 180 6.36 -7.66 13.15
N VAL A 181 5.18 -7.87 13.72
CA VAL A 181 5.00 -8.15 15.14
C VAL A 181 4.13 -9.39 15.26
N LEU A 182 4.56 -10.36 16.06
CA LEU A 182 3.71 -11.46 16.48
C LEU A 182 3.37 -11.30 17.96
N LEU A 183 2.09 -11.11 18.26
CA LEU A 183 1.55 -11.04 19.62
C LEU A 183 1.06 -12.42 20.04
N ARG A 184 1.34 -12.83 21.28
CA ARG A 184 0.92 -14.11 21.85
C ARG A 184 0.19 -13.90 23.17
N ARG A 185 -0.89 -14.67 23.39
CA ARG A 185 -1.61 -14.70 24.65
C ARG A 185 -2.32 -16.05 24.83
N GLY A 186 -1.77 -16.88 25.71
CA GLY A 186 -2.26 -18.25 25.90
C GLY A 186 -2.02 -19.06 24.62
N ASP A 187 -3.07 -19.68 24.12
CA ASP A 187 -3.12 -20.45 22.86
C ASP A 187 -3.42 -19.58 21.63
N ARG A 188 -3.61 -18.27 21.81
CA ARG A 188 -3.92 -17.34 20.72
C ARG A 188 -2.71 -16.53 20.30
N GLN A 189 -2.61 -16.30 19.00
CA GLN A 189 -1.65 -15.40 18.40
C GLN A 189 -2.33 -14.38 17.48
N CYS A 190 -1.65 -13.26 17.24
CA CYS A 190 -2.07 -12.24 16.28
C CYS A 190 -0.84 -11.69 15.57
N TYR A 191 -0.82 -11.85 14.25
CA TYR A 191 0.20 -11.27 13.39
C TYR A 191 -0.19 -9.86 12.95
N LEU A 192 0.70 -8.90 13.19
CA LEU A 192 0.51 -7.49 12.85
C LEU A 192 1.61 -7.03 11.90
N VAL A 193 1.19 -6.27 10.89
CA VAL A 193 2.07 -5.48 10.04
C VAL A 193 1.83 -4.02 10.35
N ALA A 194 2.88 -3.30 10.74
CA ALA A 194 2.80 -1.91 11.11
C ALA A 194 3.83 -1.08 10.34
N THR A 195 3.52 0.19 10.11
CA THR A 195 4.47 1.19 9.66
C THR A 195 4.73 2.16 10.81
N PRO A 196 5.98 2.52 11.12
CA PRO A 196 6.28 3.48 12.17
C PRO A 196 5.56 4.83 11.93
N CYS A 197 4.90 5.35 12.96
CA CYS A 197 4.46 6.74 12.99
C CYS A 197 5.65 7.58 13.49
N HIS A 198 6.10 8.54 12.68
CA HIS A 198 7.13 9.52 13.05
C HIS A 198 6.55 10.94 13.00
#